data_AF-A0A1I6AXK5-F1
#
_entry.id   AF-A0A1I6AXK5-F1
#
_cell.length_a   1.000
_cell.length_b   1.000
_cell.length_c   1.000
_cell.angle_alpha   90.00
_cell.angle_beta   90.00
_cell.angle_gamma   90.00
#
_symmetry.space_group_name_H-M   'P 1'
#
loop_
_entity.id
_entity.type
_entity.pdbx_description
1 polymer ?
#
loop_
_entity_poly.entity_id
_entity_poly.type
_entity_poly.pdbx_seq_one_letter_code
_entity_poly.pdbx_strand_id
1 'polypeptide(L)'
;MTPYEQLLHLAFTAPNDVKYYLTPTTLQAYDQLRAAKPTERPFRFEQVRLGVAMSLLKLVSELGDHDESRQVLDVLHRALSEARSPEDIDRIVGREAKLFDRLYENLYVNEQGEELLNLFGRTLDADAPELLEDVAQEAVDLARTIDFSENEDDN
;
A
#
# COMPACT_ATOMS: atom_id res chain seq x y z
N MET A 1 12.54 12.69 5.52
CA MET A 1 11.82 11.59 4.88
C MET A 1 10.37 11.69 5.33
N THR A 2 9.44 11.79 4.40
CA THR A 2 8.00 11.93 4.71
C THR A 2 7.45 10.61 5.29
N PRO A 3 6.27 10.59 5.95
CA PRO A 3 5.67 9.34 6.41
C PRO A 3 5.48 8.33 5.27
N TYR A 4 5.08 8.82 4.09
CA TYR A 4 5.00 8.03 2.86
C TYR A 4 6.32 7.32 2.50
N GLU A 5 7.41 8.08 2.41
CA GLU A 5 8.72 7.51 2.08
C GLU A 5 9.23 6.54 3.16
N GLN A 6 9.00 6.86 4.44
CA GLN A 6 9.36 5.98 5.54
C GLN A 6 8.61 4.65 5.44
N LEU A 7 7.31 4.70 5.16
CA LEU A 7 6.47 3.52 5.02
C LEU A 7 6.93 2.62 3.87
N LEU A 8 7.24 3.20 2.70
CA LEU A 8 7.80 2.45 1.56
C LEU A 8 9.06 1.67 1.97
N HIS A 9 9.98 2.33 2.69
CA HIS A 9 11.23 1.70 3.09
C HIS A 9 11.10 0.69 4.24
N LEU A 10 10.06 0.80 5.06
CA LEU A 10 9.73 -0.19 6.08
C LEU A 10 9.07 -1.43 5.47
N ALA A 11 8.17 -1.24 4.49
CA ALA A 11 7.46 -2.34 3.85
C ALA A 11 8.33 -3.13 2.86
N PHE A 12 9.15 -2.45 2.06
CA PHE A 12 9.93 -3.07 0.99
C PHE A 12 11.42 -3.10 1.36
N THR A 13 11.82 -4.13 2.12
CA THR A 13 13.21 -4.29 2.61
C THR A 13 14.02 -5.30 1.78
N ALA A 14 13.37 -6.34 1.25
CA ALA A 14 14.05 -7.36 0.46
C ALA A 14 14.59 -6.79 -0.86
N PRO A 15 15.82 -7.16 -1.30
CA PRO A 15 16.43 -6.56 -2.49
C PRO A 15 15.62 -6.69 -3.77
N ASN A 16 14.91 -7.82 -3.95
CA ASN A 16 14.04 -8.03 -5.12
C ASN A 16 12.80 -7.14 -5.07
N ASP A 17 12.22 -6.97 -3.89
CA ASP A 17 11.04 -6.13 -3.68
C ASP A 17 11.38 -4.65 -3.88
N VAL A 18 12.51 -4.20 -3.35
CA VAL A 18 13.03 -2.85 -3.58
C VAL A 18 13.16 -2.58 -5.08
N LYS A 19 13.76 -3.53 -5.82
CA LYS A 19 13.96 -3.40 -7.27
C LYS A 19 12.65 -3.40 -8.05
N TYR A 20 11.65 -4.16 -7.60
CA TYR A 20 10.40 -4.34 -8.31
C TYR A 20 9.39 -3.23 -8.00
N TYR A 21 9.16 -2.92 -6.72
CA TYR A 21 8.10 -2.03 -6.26
C TYR A 21 8.54 -0.56 -6.07
N LEU A 22 9.79 -0.31 -5.65
CA LEU A 22 10.29 1.05 -5.39
C LEU A 22 10.80 1.72 -6.68
N THR A 23 9.92 1.78 -7.68
CA THR A 23 10.18 2.45 -8.95
C THR A 23 10.31 3.98 -8.76
N PRO A 24 10.87 4.72 -9.73
CA PRO A 24 10.88 6.18 -9.67
C PRO A 24 9.48 6.80 -9.52
N THR A 25 8.45 6.19 -10.10
CA THR A 25 7.05 6.64 -9.95
C THR A 25 6.60 6.52 -8.50
N THR A 26 6.89 5.39 -7.85
CA THR A 26 6.57 5.13 -6.45
C THR A 26 7.31 6.12 -5.54
N LEU A 27 8.64 6.18 -5.66
CA LEU A 27 9.48 6.99 -4.78
C LEU A 27 9.17 8.49 -4.87
N GLN A 28 8.78 8.98 -6.05
CA GLN A 28 8.53 10.41 -6.27
C GLN A 28 7.06 10.80 -6.11
N ALA A 29 6.14 9.86 -5.84
CA ALA A 29 4.70 10.13 -5.89
C ALA A 29 4.29 11.29 -4.97
N TYR A 30 4.79 11.32 -3.73
CA TYR A 30 4.45 12.35 -2.75
C TYR A 30 4.99 13.74 -3.15
N ASP A 31 6.23 13.82 -3.63
CA ASP A 31 6.80 15.08 -4.13
C ASP A 31 6.08 15.57 -5.39
N GLN A 32 5.71 14.65 -6.28
CA GLN A 32 4.93 14.97 -7.48
C GLN A 32 3.53 15.48 -7.14
N LEU A 33 2.86 14.94 -6.12
CA LEU A 33 1.60 15.47 -5.60
C LEU A 33 1.76 16.89 -5.05
N ARG A 34 2.79 17.14 -4.25
CA ARG A 34 3.05 18.47 -3.68
C ARG A 34 3.33 19.54 -4.74
N ALA A 35 4.03 19.16 -5.81
CA ALA A 35 4.35 20.05 -6.92
C ALA A 35 3.22 20.16 -7.97
N ALA A 36 2.18 19.32 -7.88
CA ALA A 36 1.15 19.19 -8.91
C ALA A 36 0.29 20.46 -9.06
N LYS A 37 0.00 20.80 -10.31
CA LYS A 37 -1.01 21.80 -10.64
C LYS A 37 -2.40 21.27 -10.26
N PRO A 38 -3.39 22.14 -9.99
CA PRO A 38 -4.74 21.72 -9.60
C PRO A 38 -5.38 20.67 -10.53
N THR A 39 -5.11 20.74 -11.83
CA THR A 39 -5.62 19.78 -12.83
C THR A 39 -4.97 18.40 -12.78
N GLU A 40 -3.77 18.30 -12.23
CA GLU A 40 -3.01 17.05 -12.12
C GLU A 40 -3.19 16.39 -10.74
N ARG A 41 -3.58 17.18 -9.73
CA ARG A 41 -3.70 16.74 -8.34
C ARG A 41 -4.53 15.47 -8.14
N PRO A 42 -5.71 15.29 -8.77
CA PRO A 42 -6.49 14.06 -8.57
C PRO A 42 -5.69 12.81 -8.92
N PHE A 43 -5.03 12.80 -10.09
CA PHE A 43 -4.22 11.66 -10.49
C PHE A 43 -2.99 11.46 -9.60
N ARG A 44 -2.28 12.55 -9.23
CA ARG A 44 -1.12 12.45 -8.33
C ARG A 44 -1.51 11.97 -6.94
N PHE A 45 -2.69 12.32 -6.48
CA PHE A 45 -3.23 11.87 -5.22
C PHE A 45 -3.49 10.36 -5.25
N GLU A 46 -4.10 9.84 -6.31
CA GLU A 46 -4.27 8.39 -6.48
C GLU A 46 -2.92 7.64 -6.50
N GLN A 47 -1.86 8.21 -7.09
CA GLN A 47 -0.53 7.58 -7.06
C GLN A 47 0.04 7.46 -5.64
N VAL A 48 -0.18 8.46 -4.79
CA VAL A 48 0.21 8.40 -3.37
C VAL A 48 -0.67 7.38 -2.63
N ARG A 49 -1.99 7.39 -2.87
CA ARG A 49 -2.93 6.42 -2.29
C ARG A 49 -2.52 4.98 -2.60
N LEU A 50 -2.18 4.70 -3.86
CA LEU A 50 -1.67 3.39 -4.29
C LEU A 50 -0.36 3.02 -3.57
N GLY A 51 0.59 3.94 -3.43
CA GLY A 51 1.84 3.65 -2.72
C GLY A 51 1.65 3.32 -1.23
N VAL A 52 0.73 4.01 -0.54
CA VAL A 52 0.36 3.69 0.85
C VAL A 52 -0.31 2.31 0.91
N ALA A 53 -1.30 2.08 0.05
CA ALA A 53 -2.04 0.83 -0.01
C ALA A 53 -1.14 -0.38 -0.32
N MET A 54 -0.20 -0.24 -1.26
CA MET A 54 0.83 -1.24 -1.56
C MET A 54 1.69 -1.56 -0.34
N SER A 55 2.14 -0.53 0.38
CA SER A 55 3.00 -0.73 1.54
C SER A 55 2.30 -1.51 2.66
N LEU A 56 1.02 -1.19 2.90
CA LEU A 56 0.19 -1.89 3.88
C LEU A 56 0.00 -3.36 3.50
N LEU A 57 -0.36 -3.65 2.25
CA LEU A 57 -0.52 -5.04 1.80
C LEU A 57 0.79 -5.82 1.80
N LYS A 58 1.92 -5.16 1.55
CA LYS A 58 3.22 -5.79 1.71
C LYS A 58 3.47 -6.20 3.16
N LEU A 59 3.23 -5.30 4.12
CA LEU A 59 3.36 -5.63 5.55
C LEU A 59 2.42 -6.78 5.96
N VAL A 60 1.16 -6.78 5.48
CA VAL A 60 0.22 -7.89 5.70
C VAL A 60 0.78 -9.21 5.13
N SER A 61 1.37 -9.18 3.94
CA SER A 61 1.93 -10.37 3.29
C SER A 61 3.16 -10.97 3.99
N GLU A 62 3.81 -10.20 4.87
CA GLU A 62 4.94 -10.64 5.69
C GLU A 62 4.49 -11.20 7.05
N LEU A 63 3.28 -10.82 7.51
CA LEU A 63 2.70 -11.33 8.76
C LEU A 63 2.16 -12.76 8.67
N GLY A 64 2.07 -13.33 7.48
CA GLY A 64 1.61 -14.71 7.30
C GLY A 64 1.51 -15.08 5.82
N ASP A 65 1.06 -16.30 5.54
CA ASP A 65 0.94 -16.78 4.16
C ASP A 65 -0.35 -16.27 3.49
N HIS A 66 -0.38 -14.96 3.24
CA HIS A 66 -1.52 -14.26 2.65
C HIS A 66 -1.33 -14.10 1.13
N ASP A 67 -1.58 -15.16 0.39
CA ASP A 67 -1.51 -15.14 -1.07
C ASP A 67 -2.42 -14.09 -1.70
N GLU A 68 -3.60 -13.84 -1.12
CA GLU A 68 -4.49 -12.77 -1.58
C GLU A 68 -3.84 -11.38 -1.45
N SER A 69 -3.15 -11.09 -0.35
CA SER A 69 -2.50 -9.79 -0.13
C SER A 69 -1.39 -9.54 -1.16
N ARG A 70 -0.61 -10.58 -1.51
CA ARG A 70 0.42 -10.51 -2.55
C ARG A 70 -0.19 -10.28 -3.93
N GLN A 71 -1.29 -10.97 -4.24
CA GLN A 71 -1.99 -10.77 -5.51
C GLN A 71 -2.58 -9.36 -5.60
N VAL A 72 -3.15 -8.81 -4.51
CA VAL A 72 -3.69 -7.45 -4.54
C VAL A 72 -2.55 -6.42 -4.64
N LEU A 73 -1.45 -6.64 -3.93
CA LEU A 73 -0.23 -5.83 -4.05
C LEU A 73 0.24 -5.73 -5.51
N ASP A 74 0.27 -6.86 -6.24
CA ASP A 74 0.61 -6.87 -7.67
C ASP A 74 -0.37 -6.05 -8.53
N VAL A 75 -1.67 -6.12 -8.24
CA VAL A 75 -2.68 -5.33 -8.94
C VAL A 75 -2.48 -3.83 -8.71
N LEU A 76 -2.20 -3.42 -7.47
CA LEU A 76 -1.92 -2.02 -7.13
C LEU A 76 -0.63 -1.54 -7.76
N HIS A 77 0.42 -2.36 -7.76
CA HIS A 77 1.68 -2.04 -8.41
C HIS A 77 1.52 -1.87 -9.93
N ARG A 78 0.72 -2.74 -10.57
CA ARG A 78 0.35 -2.61 -11.99
C ARG A 78 -0.42 -1.31 -12.24
N ALA A 79 -1.39 -0.98 -11.40
CA ALA A 79 -2.14 0.27 -11.51
C ALA A 79 -1.21 1.49 -11.41
N LEU A 80 -0.31 1.52 -10.42
CA LEU A 80 0.65 2.60 -10.24
C LEU A 80 1.61 2.76 -11.42
N SER A 81 2.00 1.64 -12.03
CA SER A 81 2.98 1.60 -13.12
C SER A 81 2.38 1.91 -14.49
N GLU A 82 1.15 1.47 -14.76
CA GLU A 82 0.56 1.51 -16.10
C GLU A 82 -0.47 2.62 -16.30
N ALA A 83 -1.15 3.05 -15.22
CA ALA A 83 -2.24 4.02 -15.35
C ALA A 83 -1.74 5.40 -15.76
N ARG A 84 -2.55 6.11 -16.55
CA ARG A 84 -2.26 7.49 -16.98
C ARG A 84 -3.32 8.49 -16.53
N SER A 85 -4.36 8.00 -15.86
CA SER A 85 -5.45 8.79 -15.28
C SER A 85 -6.11 8.03 -14.12
N PRO A 86 -6.94 8.69 -13.30
CA PRO A 86 -7.73 8.01 -12.27
C PRO A 86 -8.63 6.91 -12.85
N GLU A 87 -9.23 7.15 -14.01
CA GLU A 87 -10.11 6.17 -14.67
C GLU A 87 -9.35 4.91 -15.13
N ASP A 88 -8.06 5.05 -15.46
CA ASP A 88 -7.21 3.89 -15.73
C ASP A 88 -6.94 3.06 -14.47
N ILE A 89 -6.76 3.72 -13.32
CA ILE A 89 -6.60 3.04 -12.02
C ILE A 89 -7.89 2.26 -11.70
N ASP A 90 -9.04 2.92 -11.77
CA ASP A 90 -10.34 2.29 -11.54
C ASP A 90 -10.56 1.09 -12.46
N ARG A 91 -10.18 1.22 -13.73
CA ARG A 91 -10.28 0.13 -14.71
C ARG A 91 -9.35 -1.03 -14.38
N ILE A 92 -8.13 -0.79 -13.91
CA ILE A 92 -7.16 -1.84 -13.57
C ILE A 92 -7.59 -2.55 -12.28
N VAL A 93 -7.96 -1.79 -11.25
CA VAL A 93 -8.38 -2.31 -9.94
C VAL A 93 -9.74 -3.01 -10.04
N GLY A 94 -10.72 -2.40 -10.70
CA GLY A 94 -12.08 -2.92 -10.82
C GLY A 94 -12.18 -4.25 -11.60
N ARG A 95 -11.22 -4.54 -12.50
CA ARG A 95 -11.12 -5.86 -13.15
C ARG A 95 -10.85 -6.99 -12.16
N GLU A 96 -10.22 -6.67 -11.04
CA GLU A 96 -9.76 -7.61 -10.03
C GLU A 96 -10.57 -7.47 -8.73
N ALA A 97 -11.74 -6.82 -8.75
CA ALA A 97 -12.52 -6.50 -7.54
C ALA A 97 -12.78 -7.71 -6.62
N LYS A 98 -13.03 -8.89 -7.20
CA LYS A 98 -13.24 -10.14 -6.43
C LYS A 98 -12.04 -10.54 -5.58
N LEU A 99 -10.83 -10.11 -5.95
CA LEU A 99 -9.63 -10.37 -5.17
C LEU A 99 -9.60 -9.49 -3.92
N PHE A 100 -10.07 -8.24 -4.03
CA PHE A 100 -10.22 -7.33 -2.89
C PHE A 100 -11.31 -7.80 -1.93
N ASP A 101 -12.40 -8.41 -2.42
CA ASP A 101 -13.42 -9.00 -1.54
C ASP A 101 -12.82 -10.12 -0.67
N ARG A 102 -11.99 -10.98 -1.26
CA ARG A 102 -11.36 -12.12 -0.55
C ARG A 102 -10.33 -11.72 0.49
N LEU A 103 -9.72 -10.53 0.39
CA LEU A 103 -8.78 -10.00 1.40
C LEU A 103 -9.42 -9.99 2.80
N TYR A 104 -10.73 -9.71 2.88
CA TYR A 104 -11.46 -9.60 4.14
C TYR A 104 -12.19 -10.89 4.55
N GLU A 105 -12.22 -11.92 3.70
CA GLU A 105 -12.84 -13.21 4.03
C GLU A 105 -11.92 -14.09 4.88
N ASN A 106 -10.60 -13.95 4.69
CA ASN A 106 -9.57 -14.72 5.40
C ASN A 106 -8.97 -13.92 6.57
N LEU A 107 -9.75 -13.10 7.28
CA LEU A 107 -9.25 -12.32 8.42
C LEU A 107 -8.75 -13.30 9.52
N TYR A 108 -7.43 -13.35 9.70
CA TYR A 108 -6.75 -14.20 10.68
C TYR A 108 -6.76 -13.57 12.08
N VAL A 109 -6.58 -14.44 13.08
CA VAL A 109 -6.53 -14.26 14.55
C VAL A 109 -5.40 -13.32 15.05
N ASN A 110 -4.70 -12.59 14.15
CA ASN A 110 -3.57 -11.72 14.48
C ASN A 110 -4.02 -10.24 14.49
N GLU A 111 -4.02 -9.63 15.68
CA GLU A 111 -4.40 -8.23 15.93
C GLU A 111 -3.63 -7.24 15.03
N GLN A 112 -2.34 -7.48 14.78
CA GLN A 112 -1.53 -6.59 13.93
C GLN A 112 -1.95 -6.63 12.46
N GLY A 113 -2.35 -7.82 11.97
CA GLY A 113 -2.88 -7.99 10.61
C GLY A 113 -4.22 -7.29 10.43
N GLU A 114 -5.10 -7.38 11.43
CA GLU A 114 -6.38 -6.64 11.44
C GLU A 114 -6.16 -5.12 11.45
N GLU A 115 -5.21 -4.62 12.25
CA GLU A 115 -4.88 -3.19 12.28
C GLU A 115 -4.34 -2.68 10.93
N LEU A 116 -3.46 -3.44 10.28
CA LEU A 116 -2.97 -3.12 8.93
C LEU A 116 -4.09 -3.12 7.89
N LEU A 117 -5.00 -4.08 7.93
CA LEU A 117 -6.15 -4.14 7.02
C LEU A 117 -7.16 -3.01 7.28
N ASN A 118 -7.32 -2.59 8.53
CA ASN A 118 -8.09 -1.40 8.86
C ASN A 118 -7.45 -0.11 8.30
N LEU A 119 -6.13 0.04 8.41
CA LEU A 119 -5.40 1.14 7.76
C LEU A 119 -5.51 1.08 6.25
N PHE A 120 -5.52 -0.12 5.66
CA PHE A 120 -5.74 -0.31 4.24
C PHE A 120 -7.13 0.15 3.81
N GLY A 121 -8.18 -0.24 4.53
CA GLY A 121 -9.55 0.26 4.30
C GLY A 121 -9.63 1.79 4.37
N ARG A 122 -9.03 2.39 5.41
CA ARG A 122 -8.94 3.86 5.55
C ARG A 122 -8.18 4.53 4.41
N THR A 123 -7.17 3.86 3.83
CA THR A 123 -6.44 4.35 2.66
C THR A 123 -7.35 4.44 1.43
N LEU A 124 -8.23 3.45 1.24
CA LEU A 124 -9.20 3.45 0.13
C LEU A 124 -10.24 4.56 0.29
N ASP A 125 -10.68 4.82 1.52
CA ASP A 125 -11.69 5.83 1.84
C ASP A 125 -11.13 7.27 1.93
N ALA A 126 -9.83 7.44 2.14
CA ALA A 126 -9.20 8.75 2.30
C ALA A 126 -9.35 9.61 1.05
N ASP A 127 -10.05 10.75 1.13
CA ASP A 127 -10.35 11.65 0.01
C ASP A 127 -9.49 12.93 -0.02
N ALA A 128 -8.53 13.04 0.91
CA ALA A 128 -7.65 14.19 1.04
C ALA A 128 -6.20 13.79 1.38
N PRO A 129 -5.18 14.53 0.90
CA PRO A 129 -3.77 14.23 1.16
C PRO A 129 -3.40 14.09 2.64
N GLU A 130 -3.96 14.95 3.49
CA GLU A 130 -3.75 14.93 4.94
C GLU A 130 -4.20 13.61 5.58
N LEU A 131 -5.30 13.02 5.11
CA LEU A 131 -5.78 11.73 5.61
C LEU A 131 -4.83 10.59 5.23
N LEU A 132 -4.24 10.64 4.03
CA LEU A 132 -3.21 9.67 3.63
C LEU A 132 -1.92 9.83 4.42
N GLU A 133 -1.56 11.07 4.78
CA GLU A 133 -0.38 11.33 5.60
C GLU A 133 -0.57 10.80 7.03
N ASP A 134 -1.76 11.00 7.62
CA ASP A 134 -2.12 10.43 8.92
C ASP A 134 -2.09 8.90 8.88
N VAL A 135 -2.72 8.28 7.88
CA VAL A 135 -2.70 6.81 7.71
C VAL A 135 -1.28 6.30 7.50
N ALA A 136 -0.45 6.99 6.70
CA ALA A 136 0.94 6.59 6.49
C ALA A 136 1.76 6.72 7.77
N GLN A 137 1.54 7.75 8.59
CA GLN A 137 2.22 7.92 9.87
C GLN A 137 1.83 6.82 10.86
N GLU A 138 0.53 6.53 11.00
CA GLU A 138 0.04 5.42 11.83
C GLU A 138 0.61 4.08 11.37
N ALA A 139 0.67 3.85 10.05
CA ALA A 139 1.26 2.64 9.48
C ALA A 139 2.77 2.55 9.75
N VAL A 140 3.50 3.66 9.71
CA VAL A 140 4.94 3.71 10.07
C VAL A 140 5.13 3.33 11.53
N ASP A 141 4.30 3.84 12.42
CA ASP A 141 4.41 3.58 13.84
C ASP A 141 4.06 2.11 14.15
N LEU A 142 3.02 1.56 13.53
CA LEU A 142 2.68 0.13 13.61
C LEU A 142 3.77 -0.77 13.02
N ALA A 143 4.28 -0.47 11.83
CA ALA A 143 5.32 -1.27 11.17
C ALA A 143 6.61 -1.38 12.00
N ARG A 144 6.89 -0.41 12.87
CA ARG A 144 8.04 -0.45 13.79
C ARG A 144 7.82 -1.32 15.01
N THR A 145 6.57 -1.62 15.34
CA THR A 145 6.20 -2.46 16.49
C THR A 145 5.88 -3.90 16.09
N ILE A 146 5.65 -4.16 14.80
CA ILE A 146 5.44 -5.52 14.30
C ILE A 146 6.71 -6.34 14.50
N ASP A 147 6.54 -7.52 15.09
CA ASP A 147 7.59 -8.52 15.20
C ASP A 147 7.42 -9.56 14.07
N PHE A 148 8.21 -9.41 13.01
CA PHE A 148 8.19 -10.35 11.89
C PHE A 148 8.92 -11.68 12.21
N SER A 149 9.53 -11.81 13.39
CA SER A 149 10.28 -13.02 13.78
C SER A 149 9.40 -14.15 14.33
N GLU A 150 8.15 -13.88 14.72
CA GLU A 150 7.22 -14.91 15.22
C GLU A 150 6.80 -15.93 14.15
N ASN A 151 7.10 -15.69 12.87
CA ASN A 151 6.77 -16.59 11.75
C ASN A 151 7.87 -17.62 11.41
N GLU A 152 9.01 -17.64 12.11
CA GLU A 152 10.12 -18.60 11.85
C GLU A 152 10.09 -19.87 12.73
N ASP A 153 9.16 -20.00 13.68
CA ASP A 153 9.20 -21.04 14.73
C ASP A 153 8.41 -22.35 14.47
N ASP A 154 8.02 -22.63 13.22
CA ASP A 154 7.50 -23.96 12.82
C ASP A 154 8.44 -24.62 11.78
N ASN A 155 9.49 -25.29 12.26
CA ASN A 155 10.35 -26.18 11.46
C ASN A 155 10.63 -27.50 12.20
#